data_AF-A0AAN7DS96-F1
#
_entry.id   AF-A0AAN7DS96-F1
#
_cell.length_a   1.000
_cell.length_b   1.000
_cell.length_c   1.000
_cell.angle_alpha   90.00
_cell.angle_beta   90.00
_cell.angle_gamma   90.00
#
_symmetry.space_group_name_H-M   'P 1'
#
loop_
_entity.id
_entity.type
_entity.pdbx_description
1 polymer ?
#
loop_
_entity_poly.entity_id
_entity_poly.type
_entity_poly.pdbx_seq_one_letter_code
_entity_poly.pdbx_strand_id
1 'polypeptide(L)'
;MSEKTYLPNDEPLKSYADINYLDLDQHQHIWKHIIDSHPFNRALTVFLPSCSVNLATEHMNQHLGSYYQIESTLDFLLEPNFFQQYIKSDQCQLIMHSIDTNINTDDVVVLSPSGTLYFSLLKQTFETFGIEASTRSKADKKHDKHVAMVDLDSSDFKMDSKSYNRLEWCFENTMKSTFKLHLCAIDSGEWQ
;
A
#
# COMPACT_ATOMS: atom_id res chain seq x y z
N MET A 1 -20.67 -1.97 -21.14
CA MET A 1 -22.02 -2.58 -21.17
C MET A 1 -21.95 -3.93 -20.46
N SER A 2 -22.36 -3.98 -19.19
CA SER A 2 -22.82 -5.19 -18.50
C SER A 2 -23.39 -4.79 -17.12
N GLU A 3 -24.44 -3.96 -17.12
CA GLU A 3 -25.14 -3.52 -15.88
C GLU A 3 -26.17 -4.56 -15.38
N LYS A 4 -26.05 -5.82 -15.76
CA LYS A 4 -26.97 -6.86 -15.29
C LYS A 4 -26.28 -7.76 -14.29
N THR A 5 -26.25 -7.30 -13.05
CA THR A 5 -26.07 -8.18 -11.89
C THR A 5 -27.20 -9.21 -11.87
N TYR A 6 -26.91 -10.43 -11.39
CA TYR A 6 -27.82 -11.58 -11.39
C TYR A 6 -29.09 -11.43 -10.53
N LEU A 7 -29.28 -10.28 -9.86
CA LEU A 7 -30.44 -9.99 -9.02
C LEU A 7 -31.27 -8.88 -9.68
N PRO A 8 -32.42 -9.22 -10.30
CA PRO A 8 -33.13 -8.32 -11.21
C PRO A 8 -33.81 -7.10 -10.55
N ASN A 9 -33.83 -7.02 -9.22
CA ASN A 9 -34.62 -6.01 -8.49
C ASN A 9 -33.83 -5.16 -7.48
N ASP A 10 -32.53 -5.43 -7.29
CA ASP A 10 -31.70 -4.65 -6.36
C ASP A 10 -30.83 -3.66 -7.13
N GLU A 11 -30.68 -2.44 -6.61
CA GLU A 11 -29.64 -1.53 -7.11
C GLU A 11 -28.28 -2.22 -6.96
N PRO A 12 -27.45 -2.28 -8.03
CA PRO A 12 -26.12 -2.86 -7.91
C PRO A 12 -25.35 -2.11 -6.83
N LEU A 13 -24.72 -2.88 -5.93
CA LEU A 13 -23.74 -2.33 -4.99
C LEU A 13 -22.72 -1.52 -5.79
N LYS A 14 -22.46 -0.27 -5.37
CA LYS A 14 -21.42 0.56 -5.99
C LYS A 14 -20.07 -0.14 -5.83
N SER A 15 -19.66 -0.86 -6.86
CA SER A 15 -18.34 -1.45 -6.99
C SER A 15 -17.44 -0.47 -7.73
N TYR A 16 -16.16 -0.43 -7.35
CA TYR A 16 -15.16 0.31 -8.11
C TYR A 16 -14.83 -0.42 -9.43
N ALA A 17 -15.01 -1.74 -9.46
CA ALA A 17 -14.85 -2.57 -10.63
C ALA A 17 -15.79 -3.79 -10.57
N ASP A 18 -16.38 -4.15 -11.71
CA ASP A 18 -17.13 -5.39 -11.92
C ASP A 18 -16.35 -6.33 -12.83
N ILE A 19 -16.17 -7.59 -12.41
CA ILE A 19 -15.44 -8.62 -13.16
C ILE A 19 -16.45 -9.70 -13.58
N ASN A 20 -16.52 -9.98 -14.88
CA ASN A 20 -17.35 -11.05 -15.43
C ASN A 20 -16.46 -12.18 -15.94
N TYR A 21 -16.76 -13.41 -15.52
CA TYR A 21 -16.03 -14.62 -15.91
C TYR A 21 -16.07 -14.89 -17.42
N LEU A 22 -17.12 -14.48 -18.14
CA LEU A 22 -17.32 -14.81 -19.55
C LEU A 22 -16.23 -14.28 -20.48
N ASP A 23 -15.54 -13.21 -20.09
CA ASP A 23 -14.49 -12.60 -20.90
C ASP A 23 -13.09 -12.78 -20.29
N LEU A 24 -12.94 -13.53 -19.18
CA LEU A 24 -11.75 -13.55 -18.29
C LEU A 24 -10.38 -13.74 -18.99
N ASP A 25 -10.35 -14.42 -20.13
CA ASP A 25 -9.12 -14.60 -20.90
C ASP A 25 -8.82 -13.39 -21.81
N GLN A 26 -9.86 -12.70 -22.32
CA GLN A 26 -9.75 -11.61 -23.28
C GLN A 26 -9.29 -10.28 -22.67
N HIS A 27 -9.65 -10.01 -21.42
CA HIS A 27 -9.24 -8.78 -20.72
C HIS A 27 -8.36 -9.02 -19.49
N GLN A 28 -7.65 -10.16 -19.42
CA GLN A 28 -6.79 -10.52 -18.28
C GLN A 28 -5.86 -9.38 -17.87
N HIS A 29 -5.27 -8.72 -18.86
CA HIS A 29 -4.41 -7.56 -18.66
C HIS A 29 -5.12 -6.36 -18.02
N ILE A 30 -6.39 -6.11 -18.36
CA ILE A 30 -7.21 -5.03 -17.78
C ILE A 30 -7.52 -5.34 -16.32
N TRP A 31 -7.95 -6.57 -16.00
CA TRP A 31 -8.26 -6.95 -14.62
C TRP A 31 -7.02 -6.97 -13.75
N LYS A 32 -5.92 -7.53 -14.26
CA LYS A 32 -4.63 -7.48 -13.58
C LYS A 32 -4.23 -6.04 -13.29
N HIS A 33 -4.36 -5.14 -14.25
CA HIS A 33 -4.07 -3.72 -14.02
C HIS A 33 -4.99 -3.08 -12.96
N ILE A 34 -6.29 -3.36 -12.98
CA ILE A 34 -7.24 -2.83 -11.98
C ILE A 34 -6.88 -3.33 -10.57
N ILE A 35 -6.55 -4.61 -10.43
CA ILE A 35 -6.18 -5.21 -9.15
C ILE A 35 -4.83 -4.65 -8.67
N ASP A 36 -3.81 -4.71 -9.52
CA ASP A 36 -2.44 -4.29 -9.17
C ASP A 36 -2.34 -2.78 -8.90
N SER A 37 -3.24 -1.96 -9.47
CA SER A 37 -3.32 -0.51 -9.18
C SER A 37 -4.01 -0.17 -7.86
N HIS A 38 -4.62 -1.15 -7.17
CA HIS A 38 -5.30 -0.97 -5.89
C HIS A 38 -4.72 -1.90 -4.82
N PRO A 39 -3.47 -1.66 -4.37
CA PRO A 39 -2.78 -2.57 -3.46
C PRO A 39 -3.35 -2.60 -2.03
N PHE A 40 -4.01 -1.52 -1.59
CA PHE A 40 -4.52 -1.40 -0.21
C PHE A 40 -5.97 -1.87 -0.12
N ASN A 41 -6.17 -3.14 0.24
CA ASN A 41 -7.49 -3.76 0.38
C ASN A 41 -7.82 -4.05 1.85
N ARG A 42 -8.97 -3.55 2.32
CA ARG A 42 -9.42 -3.76 3.71
C ARG A 42 -10.35 -4.96 3.86
N ALA A 43 -11.20 -5.18 2.87
CA ALA A 43 -12.22 -6.23 2.91
C ALA A 43 -12.49 -6.75 1.51
N LEU A 44 -12.52 -8.07 1.38
CA LEU A 44 -12.94 -8.79 0.18
C LEU A 44 -14.21 -9.59 0.54
N THR A 45 -15.24 -9.48 -0.29
CA THR A 45 -16.46 -10.28 -0.17
C THR A 45 -16.64 -11.07 -1.44
N VAL A 46 -16.79 -12.39 -1.32
CA VAL A 46 -16.97 -13.30 -2.45
C VAL A 46 -18.26 -14.08 -2.25
N PHE A 47 -19.08 -14.14 -3.31
CA PHE A 47 -20.31 -14.92 -3.32
C PHE A 47 -20.16 -16.12 -4.25
N LEU A 48 -20.24 -17.33 -3.71
CA LEU A 48 -20.02 -18.59 -4.44
C LEU A 48 -21.26 -19.48 -4.33
N PRO A 49 -22.27 -19.35 -5.23
CA PRO A 49 -23.58 -19.99 -5.08
C PRO A 49 -23.57 -21.52 -5.14
N SER A 50 -22.54 -22.13 -5.72
CA SER A 50 -22.41 -23.58 -5.90
C SER A 50 -21.10 -24.15 -5.33
N CYS A 51 -20.44 -23.43 -4.42
CA CYS A 51 -19.21 -23.88 -3.77
C CYS A 51 -19.47 -24.24 -2.32
N SER A 52 -18.94 -25.38 -1.85
CA SER A 52 -19.00 -25.69 -0.42
C SER A 52 -18.04 -24.79 0.35
N VAL A 53 -18.35 -24.51 1.62
CA VAL A 53 -17.47 -23.71 2.49
C VAL A 53 -16.07 -24.33 2.57
N ASN A 54 -15.97 -25.65 2.69
CA ASN A 54 -14.69 -26.35 2.77
C ASN A 54 -13.82 -26.13 1.52
N LEU A 55 -14.41 -26.30 0.33
CA LEU A 55 -13.71 -26.09 -0.93
C LEU A 55 -13.28 -24.62 -1.08
N ALA A 56 -14.14 -23.68 -0.70
CA ALA A 56 -13.80 -22.26 -0.70
C ALA A 56 -12.65 -21.96 0.28
N THR A 57 -12.67 -22.53 1.49
CA THR A 57 -11.60 -22.37 2.47
C THR A 57 -10.30 -22.98 1.98
N GLU A 58 -10.31 -24.15 1.35
CA GLU A 58 -9.12 -24.76 0.74
C GLU A 58 -8.50 -23.85 -0.33
N HIS A 59 -9.32 -23.27 -1.21
CA HIS A 59 -8.83 -22.33 -2.23
C HIS A 59 -8.32 -21.01 -1.64
N MET A 60 -8.91 -20.52 -0.55
CA MET A 60 -8.52 -19.25 0.08
C MET A 60 -7.35 -19.40 1.05
N ASN A 61 -7.06 -20.61 1.54
CA ASN A 61 -5.98 -20.86 2.49
C ASN A 61 -4.62 -21.03 1.77
N GLN A 62 -4.32 -20.11 0.85
CA GLN A 62 -3.03 -20.02 0.20
C GLN A 62 -2.10 -19.12 1.02
N HIS A 63 -0.86 -19.56 1.22
CA HIS A 63 0.16 -18.76 1.90
C HIS A 63 0.82 -17.83 0.86
N LEU A 64 0.30 -16.61 0.73
CA LEU A 64 0.73 -15.65 -0.30
C LEU A 64 1.75 -14.61 0.19
N GLY A 65 2.10 -14.69 1.47
CA GLY A 65 3.01 -13.77 2.11
C GLY A 65 2.79 -13.72 3.61
N SER A 66 3.52 -12.82 4.25
CA SER A 66 3.45 -12.58 5.69
C SER A 66 2.77 -11.25 6.00
N TYR A 67 1.96 -11.22 7.04
CA TYR A 67 1.26 -10.03 7.49
C TYR A 67 1.60 -9.74 8.95
N TYR A 68 1.93 -8.48 9.24
CA TYR A 68 2.34 -8.04 10.56
C TYR A 68 1.65 -6.74 10.94
N GLN A 69 1.35 -6.62 12.24
CA GLN A 69 0.97 -5.36 12.85
C GLN A 69 2.05 -5.00 13.88
N ILE A 70 2.67 -3.84 13.72
CA ILE A 70 3.70 -3.35 14.62
C ILE A 70 3.37 -1.93 15.09
N GLU A 71 4.00 -1.52 16.18
CA GLU A 71 4.01 -0.13 16.64
C GLU A 71 5.47 0.30 16.75
N SER A 72 5.91 1.20 15.85
CA SER A 72 7.31 1.57 15.70
C SER A 72 7.46 2.97 15.10
N THR A 73 8.62 3.59 15.33
CA THR A 73 9.15 4.69 14.50
C THR A 73 9.52 4.16 13.11
N LEU A 74 9.81 5.03 12.14
CA LEU A 74 10.03 4.64 10.73
C LEU A 74 11.49 4.29 10.39
N ASP A 75 12.40 4.46 11.33
CA ASP A 75 13.84 4.19 11.21
C ASP A 75 14.14 2.72 10.87
N PHE A 76 13.31 1.76 11.32
CA PHE A 76 13.50 0.34 10.96
C PHE A 76 13.49 0.10 9.44
N LEU A 77 12.81 0.94 8.65
CA LEU A 77 12.81 0.82 7.18
C LEU A 77 14.22 1.01 6.59
N LEU A 78 15.08 1.73 7.30
CA LEU A 78 16.47 2.01 6.93
C LEU A 78 17.45 1.18 7.77
N GLU A 79 17.01 0.19 8.54
CA GLU A 79 17.96 -0.75 9.11
C GLU A 79 18.59 -1.57 7.99
N PRO A 80 19.94 -1.72 7.92
CA PRO A 80 20.61 -2.29 6.75
C PRO A 80 20.08 -3.66 6.31
N ASN A 81 19.80 -4.54 7.29
CA ASN A 81 19.27 -5.87 7.01
C ASN A 81 17.82 -5.80 6.47
N PHE A 82 16.98 -4.97 7.08
CA PHE A 82 15.60 -4.80 6.65
C PHE A 82 15.52 -4.16 5.27
N PHE A 83 16.26 -3.07 5.07
CA PHE A 83 16.33 -2.33 3.81
C PHE A 83 16.78 -3.23 2.66
N GLN A 84 17.86 -4.00 2.85
CA GLN A 84 18.35 -4.89 1.80
C GLN A 84 17.38 -6.04 1.50
N GLN A 85 16.71 -6.58 2.52
CA GLN A 85 15.85 -7.76 2.39
C GLN A 85 14.44 -7.43 1.86
N TYR A 86 13.86 -6.29 2.23
CA TYR A 86 12.46 -5.97 1.95
C TYR A 86 12.25 -4.76 1.04
N ILE A 87 13.24 -3.87 0.93
CA ILE A 87 13.13 -2.68 0.07
C ILE A 87 13.90 -2.86 -1.23
N LYS A 88 15.14 -3.38 -1.17
CA LYS A 88 16.01 -3.59 -2.34
C LYS A 88 16.00 -5.01 -2.89
N SER A 89 15.11 -5.87 -2.40
CA SER A 89 15.06 -7.27 -2.80
C SER A 89 13.99 -7.47 -3.86
N ASP A 90 14.35 -8.13 -4.95
CA ASP A 90 13.43 -8.52 -6.02
C ASP A 90 12.51 -9.68 -5.57
N GLN A 91 12.82 -10.34 -4.45
CA GLN A 91 12.16 -11.55 -3.97
C GLN A 91 10.90 -11.28 -3.14
N CYS A 92 10.72 -10.05 -2.67
CA CYS A 92 9.58 -9.68 -1.86
C CYS A 92 9.13 -8.24 -2.15
N GLN A 93 7.82 -8.05 -2.23
CA GLN A 93 7.21 -6.72 -2.25
C GLN A 93 6.67 -6.38 -0.87
N LEU A 94 7.25 -5.34 -0.25
CA LEU A 94 6.77 -4.83 1.01
C LEU A 94 5.72 -3.73 0.79
N ILE A 95 4.57 -3.91 1.44
CA ILE A 95 3.51 -2.91 1.52
C ILE A 95 3.37 -2.51 2.99
N MET A 96 3.24 -1.21 3.26
CA MET A 96 3.04 -0.69 4.60
C MET A 96 1.98 0.40 4.62
N HIS A 97 1.16 0.42 5.66
CA HIS A 97 0.15 1.47 5.86
C HIS A 97 -0.02 1.79 7.36
N SER A 98 -0.03 3.08 7.71
CA SER A 98 -0.36 3.52 9.07
C SER A 98 -1.82 3.29 9.40
N ILE A 99 -2.13 2.75 10.57
CA ILE A 99 -3.49 2.46 11.02
C ILE A 99 -3.89 3.36 12.20
N ASP A 100 -5.20 3.36 12.50
CA ASP A 100 -5.82 4.25 13.49
C ASP A 100 -5.58 5.76 13.18
N THR A 101 -5.32 6.09 11.92
CA THR A 101 -5.10 7.46 11.44
C THR A 101 -6.13 7.85 10.39
N ASN A 102 -6.54 9.13 10.40
CA ASN A 102 -7.43 9.72 9.42
C ASN A 102 -6.63 10.60 8.47
N ILE A 103 -6.72 10.30 7.17
CA ILE A 103 -5.99 11.00 6.10
C ILE A 103 -6.18 12.52 6.09
N ASN A 104 -7.29 13.02 6.61
CA ASN A 104 -7.59 14.45 6.62
C ASN A 104 -7.10 15.17 7.88
N THR A 105 -6.85 14.46 8.98
CA THR A 105 -6.58 15.09 10.29
C THR A 105 -5.29 14.66 10.94
N ASP A 106 -4.72 13.51 10.56
CA ASP A 106 -3.55 12.92 11.20
C ASP A 106 -2.42 12.74 10.18
N ASP A 107 -1.20 12.54 10.67
CA ASP A 107 -0.08 12.14 9.82
C ASP A 107 -0.28 10.70 9.36
N VAL A 108 -0.23 10.48 8.05
CA VAL A 108 -0.43 9.17 7.42
C VAL A 108 0.81 8.81 6.61
N VAL A 109 1.27 7.57 6.76
CA VAL A 109 2.48 7.07 6.10
C VAL A 109 2.16 5.76 5.41
N VAL A 110 2.61 5.65 4.15
CA VAL A 110 2.30 4.52 3.28
C VAL A 110 3.53 4.14 2.46
N LEU A 111 3.90 2.86 2.43
CA LEU A 111 4.87 2.33 1.47
C LEU A 111 4.10 1.58 0.38
N SER A 112 4.23 2.04 -0.86
CA SER A 112 3.62 1.37 -2.02
C SER A 112 4.40 0.12 -2.43
N PRO A 113 3.76 -0.81 -3.16
CA PRO A 113 4.46 -1.97 -3.73
C PRO A 113 5.64 -1.60 -4.65
N SER A 114 5.65 -0.38 -5.19
CA SER A 114 6.74 0.15 -6.02
C SER A 114 7.94 0.66 -5.21
N GLY A 115 7.96 0.46 -3.89
CA GLY A 115 9.04 0.94 -3.02
C GLY A 115 9.03 2.45 -2.76
N THR A 116 7.93 3.14 -3.08
CA THR A 116 7.79 4.58 -2.80
C THR A 116 7.13 4.80 -1.46
N LEU A 117 7.81 5.53 -0.57
CA LEU A 117 7.32 5.94 0.73
C LEU A 117 6.62 7.29 0.63
N TYR A 118 5.32 7.30 0.90
CA TYR A 118 4.44 8.46 0.88
C TYR A 118 4.18 8.94 2.30
N PHE A 119 4.22 10.26 2.45
CA PHE A 119 3.87 10.94 3.69
C PHE A 119 2.75 11.94 3.40
N SER A 120 1.62 11.80 4.06
CA SER A 120 0.57 12.82 4.10
C SER A 120 0.59 13.47 5.48
N LEU A 121 1.27 14.60 5.58
CA LEU A 121 1.62 15.25 6.84
C LEU A 121 0.78 16.50 7.10
N LEU A 122 0.53 16.78 8.37
CA LEU A 122 0.06 18.08 8.83
C LEU A 122 1.17 19.12 8.65
N LYS A 123 0.78 20.38 8.51
CA LYS A 123 1.70 21.50 8.31
C LYS A 123 2.85 21.53 9.33
N GLN A 124 2.54 21.38 10.62
CA GLN A 124 3.53 21.42 11.69
C GLN A 124 4.59 20.32 11.53
N THR A 125 4.17 19.08 11.32
CA THR A 125 5.07 17.94 11.10
C THR A 125 5.90 18.17 9.85
N PHE A 126 5.26 18.59 8.75
CA PHE A 126 5.92 18.83 7.47
C PHE A 126 7.02 19.89 7.53
N GLU A 127 6.76 21.03 8.20
CA GLU A 127 7.75 22.11 8.36
C GLU A 127 9.01 21.67 9.10
N THR A 128 8.87 20.69 10.02
CA THR A 128 10.01 20.10 10.73
C THR A 128 10.61 18.88 10.03
N PHE A 129 9.85 18.17 9.18
CA PHE A 129 10.25 16.90 8.60
C PHE A 129 11.53 17.03 7.78
N GLY A 130 11.61 18.09 6.95
CA GLY A 130 12.83 18.44 6.22
C GLY A 130 13.07 17.63 4.94
N ILE A 131 12.04 16.98 4.42
CA ILE A 131 11.97 16.44 3.05
C ILE A 131 11.12 17.38 2.20
N GLU A 132 11.48 17.53 0.92
CA GLU A 132 10.80 18.44 0.00
C GLU A 132 9.35 18.00 -0.28
N ALA A 133 8.47 18.99 -0.44
CA ALA A 133 7.06 18.76 -0.75
C ALA A 133 6.90 18.24 -2.18
N SER A 134 5.98 17.29 -2.33
CA SER A 134 5.39 16.92 -3.61
C SER A 134 4.19 17.81 -3.95
N THR A 135 3.68 17.65 -5.17
CA THR A 135 2.52 18.43 -5.64
C THR A 135 1.27 18.10 -4.82
N ARG A 136 0.62 19.13 -4.28
CA ARG A 136 -0.63 18.99 -3.51
C ARG A 136 -1.86 18.96 -4.41
N SER A 137 -2.73 17.99 -4.18
CA SER A 137 -4.06 17.89 -4.78
C SER A 137 -5.01 18.97 -4.23
N LYS A 138 -6.20 19.10 -4.85
CA LYS A 138 -7.25 19.99 -4.34
C LYS A 138 -7.75 19.54 -2.96
N ALA A 139 -7.81 18.22 -2.71
CA ALA A 139 -8.20 17.68 -1.41
C ALA A 139 -7.16 18.00 -0.34
N ASP A 140 -5.87 17.85 -0.66
CA ASP A 140 -4.78 18.14 0.28
C ASP A 140 -4.82 19.59 0.73
N LYS A 141 -5.04 20.52 -0.21
CA LYS A 141 -5.18 21.95 0.09
C LYS A 141 -6.40 22.25 0.96
N LYS A 142 -7.51 21.53 0.76
CA LYS A 142 -8.73 21.68 1.55
C LYS A 142 -8.52 21.26 3.01
N HIS A 143 -7.69 20.24 3.23
CA HIS A 143 -7.42 19.66 4.55
C HIS A 143 -6.07 20.11 5.14
N ASP A 144 -5.42 21.12 4.55
CA ASP A 144 -4.08 21.60 4.91
C ASP A 144 -3.02 20.49 5.05
N LYS A 145 -3.11 19.49 4.18
CA LYS A 145 -2.18 18.36 4.10
C LYS A 145 -1.01 18.70 3.19
N HIS A 146 0.17 18.24 3.58
CA HIS A 146 1.41 18.38 2.86
C HIS A 146 1.92 16.99 2.51
N VAL A 147 2.14 16.75 1.21
CA VAL A 147 2.59 15.46 0.71
C VAL A 147 4.09 15.51 0.52
N ALA A 148 4.81 14.50 1.00
CA ALA A 148 6.19 14.22 0.64
C ALA A 148 6.31 12.78 0.14
N MET A 149 7.26 12.55 -0.75
CA MET A 149 7.48 11.25 -1.37
C MET A 149 8.97 10.95 -1.43
N VAL A 150 9.36 9.73 -1.08
CA VAL A 150 10.72 9.23 -1.25
C VAL A 150 10.67 7.88 -1.94
N ASP A 151 11.33 7.77 -3.09
CA ASP A 151 11.47 6.51 -3.80
C ASP A 151 12.66 5.72 -3.23
N LEU A 152 12.34 4.74 -2.38
CA LEU A 152 13.34 3.92 -1.70
C LEU A 152 13.91 2.84 -2.62
N ASP A 153 13.21 2.45 -3.68
CA ASP A 153 13.66 1.43 -4.64
C ASP A 153 14.49 2.04 -5.78
N SER A 154 14.42 3.37 -5.99
CA SER A 154 15.24 4.04 -7.02
C SER A 154 16.73 3.68 -6.96
N SER A 155 17.35 3.62 -8.14
CA SER A 155 18.78 3.32 -8.29
C SER A 155 19.68 4.31 -7.58
N ASP A 156 19.20 5.53 -7.36
CA ASP A 156 19.94 6.62 -6.74
C ASP A 156 19.83 6.60 -5.20
N PHE A 157 18.83 5.89 -4.67
CA PHE A 157 18.62 5.71 -3.24
C PHE A 157 19.34 4.43 -2.77
N LYS A 158 20.62 4.57 -2.43
CA LYS A 158 21.47 3.51 -1.88
C LYS A 158 21.89 3.82 -0.44
N MET A 159 22.27 2.79 0.32
CA MET A 159 22.98 2.99 1.58
C MET A 159 24.15 3.95 1.39
N ASP A 160 24.36 4.85 2.35
CA ASP A 160 25.35 5.94 2.36
C ASP A 160 25.14 7.06 1.32
N SER A 161 24.08 7.00 0.49
CA SER A 161 23.75 8.11 -0.40
C SER A 161 23.31 9.33 0.41
N LYS A 162 23.48 10.54 -0.16
CA LYS A 162 23.03 11.78 0.50
C LYS A 162 21.54 11.74 0.84
N SER A 163 20.72 11.17 -0.05
CA SER A 163 19.27 11.04 0.15
C SER A 163 18.94 10.04 1.26
N TYR A 164 19.66 8.92 1.32
CA TYR A 164 19.51 7.93 2.39
C TYR A 164 19.86 8.52 3.76
N ASN A 165 21.06 9.08 3.91
CA ASN A 165 21.53 9.66 5.17
C ASN A 165 20.64 10.84 5.59
N ARG A 166 20.07 11.56 4.61
CA ARG A 166 19.11 12.63 4.89
C ARG A 166 17.82 12.08 5.48
N LEU A 167 17.26 11.01 4.89
CA LEU A 167 16.02 10.39 5.39
C LEU A 167 16.24 9.75 6.76
N GLU A 168 17.36 9.04 6.95
CA GLU A 168 17.79 8.48 8.23
C GLU A 168 17.86 9.56 9.31
N TRP A 169 18.56 10.66 9.02
CA TRP A 169 18.62 11.79 9.94
C TRP A 169 17.22 12.35 10.24
N CYS A 170 16.32 12.43 9.26
CA CYS A 170 14.95 12.88 9.49
C CYS A 170 14.20 11.92 10.44
N PHE A 171 14.29 10.60 10.24
CA PHE A 171 13.66 9.63 11.14
C PHE A 171 14.23 9.69 12.57
N GLU A 172 15.54 9.89 12.70
CA GLU A 172 16.21 9.99 14.01
C GLU A 172 16.00 11.33 14.72
N ASN A 173 15.72 12.42 14.01
CA ASN A 173 15.75 13.77 14.58
C ASN A 173 14.41 14.51 14.53
N THR A 174 13.66 14.39 13.44
CA THR A 174 12.46 15.19 13.17
C THR A 174 11.18 14.37 13.20
N MET A 175 11.19 13.17 12.62
CA MET A 175 10.03 12.26 12.51
C MET A 175 10.08 11.15 13.56
N LYS A 176 10.11 11.54 14.83
CA LYS A 176 10.23 10.62 15.98
C LYS A 176 8.91 10.01 16.44
N SER A 177 7.81 10.36 15.78
CA SER A 177 6.50 9.84 16.12
C SER A 177 6.43 8.34 15.87
N THR A 178 5.91 7.61 16.84
CA THR A 178 5.59 6.20 16.68
C THR A 178 4.30 6.05 15.87
N PHE A 179 4.28 5.11 14.94
CA PHE A 179 3.12 4.76 14.15
C PHE A 179 2.70 3.33 14.46
N LYS A 180 1.39 3.11 14.54
CA LYS A 180 0.84 1.76 14.37
C LYS A 180 0.79 1.46 12.88
N LEU A 181 1.37 0.34 12.47
CA LEU A 181 1.61 0.01 11.07
C LEU A 181 1.07 -1.40 10.78
N HIS A 182 0.39 -1.53 9.65
CA HIS A 182 0.20 -2.83 8.99
C HIS A 182 1.27 -3.00 7.93
N LEU A 183 1.97 -4.13 7.95
CA LEU A 183 2.97 -4.51 6.97
C LEU A 183 2.53 -5.82 6.31
N CYS A 184 2.70 -5.89 5.00
CA CYS A 184 2.54 -7.13 4.25
C CYS A 184 3.78 -7.33 3.38
N ALA A 185 4.47 -8.45 3.58
CA ALA A 185 5.55 -8.92 2.76
C ALA A 185 4.98 -9.98 1.81
N ILE A 186 4.81 -9.61 0.54
CA ILE A 186 4.29 -10.49 -0.51
C ILE A 186 5.48 -11.16 -1.18
N ASP A 187 5.46 -12.49 -1.25
CA ASP A 187 6.52 -13.22 -1.93
C ASP A 187 6.39 -13.02 -3.45
N SER A 188 7.48 -12.64 -4.13
CA SER A 188 7.50 -12.44 -5.59
C SER A 188 7.43 -13.75 -6.40
N GLY A 189 7.03 -14.86 -5.77
CA GLY A 189 7.05 -16.19 -6.38
C GLY A 189 6.23 -16.23 -7.66
N GLU A 190 6.84 -16.73 -8.75
CA GLU A 190 6.14 -17.05 -9.99
C GLU A 190 4.97 -17.97 -9.67
N TRP A 191 3.76 -17.49 -9.95
CA TRP A 191 2.55 -18.30 -9.95
C TRP A 191 2.67 -19.33 -11.09
N GLN A 192 3.15 -20.55 -10.76
CA GLN A 192 3.15 -21.70 -11.67
C GLN A 192 1.78 -22.37 -11.72
#